data_AF-A0A7S2XQ98-F1
#
_entry.id   AF-A0A7S2XQ98-F1
#
_cell.length_a   1.000
_cell.length_b   1.000
_cell.length_c   1.000
_cell.angle_alpha   90.00
_cell.angle_beta   90.00
_cell.angle_gamma   90.00
#
_symmetry.space_group_name_H-M   'P 1'
#
loop_
_entity.id
_entity.type
_entity.pdbx_description
1 polymer ?
#
loop_
_entity_poly.entity_id
_entity_poly.type
_entity_poly.pdbx_seq_one_letter_code
_entity_poly.pdbx_strand_id
1 'polypeptide(L)'
;MASSCKMSLLLVTAAAVALWVTDHQVVDAFTVGPLPYRLPYARTTTTHARTTQQRCVLEMKKPTSGKKKAARAKPQGFAGALRSLQLNTFAYAGTIQPGNQSPQKVVDIPSIMLPDYALDGVPKKKGKNLPWIIEVKTPEEIEKMRAAGRVAREVLDCAGRAVRPG
;
A
#
# COMPACT_ATOMS: atom_id res chain seq x y z
N MET A 1 18.66 -55.82 -21.64
CA MET A 1 17.62 -54.81 -21.95
C MET A 1 17.62 -53.67 -20.92
N ALA A 2 18.78 -53.05 -20.64
CA ALA A 2 18.92 -52.02 -19.59
C ALA A 2 19.77 -50.80 -20.01
N SER A 3 19.96 -50.60 -21.33
CA SER A 3 20.79 -49.50 -21.86
C SER A 3 19.97 -48.40 -22.53
N SER A 4 18.81 -48.73 -23.12
CA SER A 4 17.98 -47.75 -23.86
C SER A 4 17.21 -46.76 -22.97
N CYS A 5 17.07 -46.99 -21.66
CA CYS A 5 16.33 -46.07 -20.78
C CYS A 5 17.13 -44.83 -20.36
N LYS A 6 18.48 -44.89 -20.37
CA LYS A 6 19.31 -43.76 -19.92
C LYS A 6 19.46 -42.66 -20.98
N MET A 7 19.30 -42.98 -22.26
CA MET A 7 19.39 -41.99 -23.35
C MET A 7 18.16 -41.09 -23.45
N SER A 8 16.95 -41.60 -23.18
CA SER A 8 15.73 -40.77 -23.23
C SER A 8 15.67 -39.74 -22.10
N LEU A 9 16.19 -40.06 -20.91
CA LEU A 9 16.18 -39.12 -19.78
C LEU A 9 17.17 -37.96 -19.98
N LEU A 10 18.30 -38.21 -20.65
CA LEU A 10 19.30 -37.18 -20.99
C LEU A 10 18.82 -36.23 -22.10
N LEU A 11 18.03 -36.73 -23.05
CA LEU A 11 17.45 -35.89 -24.11
C LEU A 11 16.37 -34.94 -23.58
N VAL A 12 15.55 -35.39 -22.62
CA VAL A 12 14.50 -34.57 -22.01
C VAL A 12 15.07 -33.47 -21.11
N THR A 13 16.15 -33.76 -20.37
CA THR A 13 16.83 -32.73 -19.56
C THR A 13 17.58 -31.71 -20.41
N ALA A 14 18.22 -32.14 -21.50
CA ALA A 14 18.87 -31.21 -22.43
C ALA A 14 17.88 -30.25 -23.12
N ALA A 15 16.70 -30.75 -23.51
CA ALA A 15 15.65 -29.91 -24.11
C ALA A 15 15.05 -28.89 -23.13
N ALA A 16 14.90 -29.26 -21.85
CA ALA A 16 14.40 -28.34 -20.82
C ALA A 16 15.39 -27.22 -20.50
N VAL A 17 16.71 -27.50 -20.50
CA VAL A 17 17.75 -26.48 -20.30
C VAL A 17 17.84 -25.56 -21.52
N ALA A 18 17.68 -26.09 -22.74
CA ALA A 18 17.68 -25.26 -23.95
C ALA A 18 16.50 -24.27 -23.99
N LEU A 19 15.30 -24.69 -23.56
CA LEU A 19 14.13 -23.81 -23.45
C LEU A 19 14.29 -22.74 -22.37
N TRP A 20 14.95 -23.06 -21.25
CA TRP A 20 15.19 -22.09 -20.16
C TRP A 20 16.26 -21.04 -20.52
N VAL A 21 17.26 -21.41 -21.34
CA VAL A 21 18.31 -20.48 -21.79
C VAL A 21 17.79 -19.46 -22.81
N THR A 22 16.78 -19.82 -23.63
CA THR A 22 16.19 -18.88 -24.61
C THR A 22 15.28 -17.81 -24.00
N ASP A 23 14.71 -18.02 -22.82
CA ASP A 23 13.81 -17.03 -22.19
C ASP A 23 14.58 -15.93 -21.41
N HIS A 24 15.88 -16.11 -21.19
CA HIS A 24 16.70 -15.14 -20.46
C HIS A 24 17.36 -14.07 -21.35
N GLN A 25 17.14 -14.09 -22.67
CA GLN A 25 17.80 -13.17 -23.62
C GLN A 25 16.91 -11.99 -24.06
N VAL A 26 15.68 -11.85 -23.54
CA VAL A 26 14.77 -10.74 -23.93
C VAL A 26 14.97 -9.47 -23.08
N VAL A 27 15.79 -9.51 -22.03
CA VAL A 27 15.99 -8.34 -21.15
C VAL A 27 17.19 -7.44 -21.50
N ASP A 28 18.02 -7.82 -22.47
CA ASP A 28 19.28 -7.11 -22.78
C ASP A 28 19.20 -6.13 -23.96
N ALA A 29 18.00 -5.78 -24.42
CA ALA A 29 17.78 -4.76 -25.46
C ALA A 29 17.02 -3.54 -24.92
N PHE A 30 17.50 -2.94 -23.82
CA PHE A 30 17.17 -1.55 -23.51
C PHE A 30 18.45 -0.73 -23.41
N THR A 31 19.10 -0.61 -24.56
CA THR A 31 20.11 0.41 -24.82
C THR A 31 19.47 1.75 -24.52
N VAL A 32 19.87 2.38 -23.41
CA VAL A 32 19.45 3.73 -23.04
C VAL A 32 20.15 4.70 -23.98
N GLY A 33 19.63 4.81 -25.21
CA GLY A 33 19.90 5.95 -26.07
C GLY A 33 19.45 7.23 -25.34
N PRO A 34 20.13 8.37 -25.55
CA PRO A 34 19.69 9.64 -24.98
C PRO A 34 18.31 9.97 -25.55
N LEU A 35 17.28 9.85 -24.69
CA LEU A 35 15.90 10.08 -25.09
C LEU A 35 15.72 11.55 -25.54
N PRO A 36 15.20 11.80 -26.75
CA PRO A 36 14.86 13.14 -27.21
C PRO A 36 13.46 13.52 -26.68
N TYR A 37 13.32 13.82 -25.39
CA TYR A 37 12.15 14.55 -24.89
C TYR A 37 12.57 15.91 -24.33
N ARG A 38 13.03 16.78 -25.22
CA ARG A 38 12.87 18.22 -25.00
C ARG A 38 11.43 18.58 -25.36
N LEU A 39 10.49 18.28 -24.47
CA LEU A 39 9.14 18.84 -24.60
C LEU A 39 9.19 20.32 -24.20
N PRO A 40 8.65 21.24 -25.04
CA PRO A 40 8.51 22.63 -24.67
C PRO A 40 7.36 22.69 -23.65
N TYR A 41 7.68 22.73 -22.36
CA TYR A 41 6.71 23.28 -21.42
C TYR A 41 6.65 24.78 -21.69
N ALA A 42 5.71 25.19 -22.55
CA ALA A 42 5.31 26.57 -22.65
C ALA A 42 4.86 26.98 -21.24
N ARG A 43 5.60 27.91 -20.63
CA ARG A 43 5.27 28.48 -19.33
C ARG A 43 4.05 29.38 -19.52
N THR A 44 2.85 28.82 -19.52
CA THR A 44 1.63 29.62 -19.36
C THR A 44 1.66 30.15 -17.93
N THR A 45 2.03 31.43 -17.78
CA THR A 45 1.85 32.17 -16.53
C THR A 45 0.36 32.36 -16.31
N THR A 46 -0.31 31.33 -15.80
CA THR A 46 -1.66 31.45 -15.26
C THR A 46 -1.54 32.27 -13.98
N THR A 47 -1.86 33.56 -14.10
CA THR A 47 -2.12 34.46 -12.97
C THR A 47 -3.30 33.89 -12.19
N HIS A 48 -3.02 33.06 -11.19
CA HIS A 48 -4.04 32.65 -10.23
C HIS A 48 -4.36 33.85 -9.34
N ALA A 49 -5.59 34.37 -9.45
CA ALA A 49 -6.13 35.29 -8.48
C ALA A 49 -6.00 34.66 -7.08
N ARG A 50 -5.37 35.38 -6.15
CA ARG A 50 -5.30 35.01 -4.73
C ARG A 50 -6.71 34.98 -4.17
N THR A 51 -7.35 33.83 -4.19
CA THR A 51 -8.47 33.55 -3.29
C THR A 51 -7.87 33.40 -1.90
N THR A 52 -8.01 34.45 -1.09
CA THR A 52 -7.74 34.43 0.34
C THR A 52 -8.51 33.27 0.95
N GLN A 53 -7.82 32.16 1.23
CA GLN A 53 -8.39 31.09 2.02
C GLN A 53 -8.67 31.67 3.40
N GLN A 54 -9.96 31.90 3.69
CA GLN A 54 -10.40 32.13 5.05
C GLN A 54 -9.93 30.93 5.87
N ARG A 55 -9.00 31.17 6.80
CA ARG A 55 -8.67 30.21 7.85
C ARG A 55 -9.98 29.84 8.52
N CYS A 56 -10.47 28.63 8.30
CA CYS A 56 -11.62 28.10 9.00
C CYS A 56 -11.17 27.83 10.44
N VAL A 57 -11.21 28.86 11.28
CA VAL A 57 -11.12 28.70 12.72
C VAL A 57 -12.41 27.98 13.13
N LEU A 58 -12.28 26.73 13.60
CA LEU A 58 -13.37 25.99 14.20
C LEU A 58 -13.74 26.66 15.52
N GLU A 59 -14.53 27.73 15.48
CA GLU A 59 -15.18 28.24 16.68
C GLU A 59 -16.22 27.24 17.16
N MET A 60 -15.99 26.70 18.35
CA MET A 60 -16.96 25.89 19.08
C MET A 60 -18.16 26.76 19.46
N LYS A 61 -19.23 26.72 18.66
CA LYS A 61 -20.53 27.29 19.02
C LYS A 61 -21.09 26.49 20.20
N LYS A 62 -21.15 27.10 21.39
CA LYS A 62 -21.80 26.50 22.57
C LYS A 62 -23.26 26.14 22.21
N PRO A 63 -23.76 24.94 22.57
CA PRO A 63 -25.09 24.52 22.20
C PRO A 63 -26.12 25.41 22.89
N THR A 64 -26.90 26.15 22.08
CA THR A 64 -28.11 26.82 22.51
C THR A 64 -29.10 25.77 23.01
N SER A 65 -29.51 25.92 24.27
CA SER A 65 -30.49 25.08 24.95
C SER A 65 -31.82 25.02 24.20
N GLY A 66 -32.33 23.81 23.99
CA GLY A 66 -33.73 23.60 23.63
C GLY A 66 -33.95 22.72 22.40
N LYS A 67 -33.88 21.40 22.60
CA LYS A 67 -34.73 20.38 21.94
C LYS A 67 -34.50 19.04 22.65
N LYS A 68 -35.48 18.61 23.45
CA LYS A 68 -35.45 17.33 24.17
C LYS A 68 -35.49 16.18 23.14
N LYS A 69 -34.41 15.40 23.02
CA LYS A 69 -34.45 14.13 22.28
C LYS A 69 -35.16 13.08 23.13
N ALA A 70 -36.00 12.26 22.50
CA ALA A 70 -36.75 11.18 23.14
C ALA A 70 -35.79 10.24 23.91
N ALA A 71 -36.10 9.97 25.17
CA ALA A 71 -35.29 9.13 26.04
C ALA A 71 -35.35 7.67 25.57
N ARG A 72 -34.22 7.16 25.05
CA ARG A 72 -34.07 5.74 24.73
C ARG A 72 -33.82 4.98 26.03
N ALA A 73 -34.56 3.90 26.26
CA ALA A 73 -34.46 3.07 27.47
C ALA A 73 -33.01 2.59 27.68
N LYS A 74 -32.52 2.68 28.93
CA LYS A 74 -31.17 2.26 29.32
C LYS A 74 -31.09 0.73 29.36
N PRO A 75 -30.04 0.09 28.82
CA PRO A 75 -29.81 -1.34 29.07
C PRO A 75 -29.49 -1.54 30.55
N GLN A 76 -30.32 -2.31 31.25
CA GLN A 76 -30.12 -2.67 32.64
C GLN A 76 -29.07 -3.79 32.75
N GLY A 77 -28.01 -3.57 33.55
CA GLY A 77 -27.09 -4.62 34.01
C GLY A 77 -25.65 -4.51 33.48
N PHE A 78 -24.72 -5.08 34.28
CA PHE A 78 -23.28 -5.10 34.01
C PHE A 78 -22.92 -5.80 32.69
N ALA A 79 -23.65 -6.87 32.33
CA ALA A 79 -23.48 -7.57 31.05
C ALA A 79 -23.93 -6.74 29.82
N GLY A 80 -24.92 -5.85 29.98
CA GLY A 80 -25.34 -4.93 28.93
C GLY A 80 -24.32 -3.81 28.67
N ALA A 81 -23.59 -3.38 29.71
CA ALA A 81 -22.50 -2.42 29.61
C ALA A 81 -21.30 -3.00 28.84
N LEU A 82 -20.92 -4.26 29.11
CA LEU A 82 -19.82 -4.91 28.40
C LEU A 82 -20.10 -5.11 26.90
N ARG A 83 -21.35 -5.43 26.52
CA ARG A 83 -21.76 -5.52 25.09
C ARG A 83 -21.77 -4.17 24.38
N SER A 84 -22.01 -3.06 25.10
CA SER A 84 -22.04 -1.71 24.53
C SER A 84 -20.65 -1.16 24.19
N LEU A 85 -19.61 -1.64 24.89
CA LEU A 85 -18.21 -1.26 24.66
C LEU A 85 -17.61 -1.84 23.39
N GLN A 86 -18.11 -3.00 22.92
CA GLN A 86 -17.46 -3.72 21.81
C GLN A 86 -17.72 -3.11 20.43
N LEU A 87 -18.85 -2.43 20.16
CA LEU A 87 -19.07 -1.77 18.84
C LEU A 87 -20.08 -0.60 18.85
N ASN A 88 -20.70 -0.21 19.95
CA ASN A 88 -22.00 0.46 19.83
C ASN A 88 -22.15 1.71 20.71
N THR A 89 -21.48 2.82 20.34
CA THR A 89 -22.05 4.20 20.20
C THR A 89 -20.94 5.19 19.75
N PHE A 90 -20.09 4.84 18.77
CA PHE A 90 -19.26 5.88 18.15
C PHE A 90 -20.13 6.67 17.17
N ALA A 91 -20.24 7.99 17.37
CA ALA A 91 -21.00 8.85 16.47
C ALA A 91 -20.15 9.16 15.23
N TYR A 92 -20.47 8.52 14.11
CA TYR A 92 -19.80 8.78 12.83
C TYR A 92 -20.18 10.16 12.29
N ALA A 93 -19.20 10.85 11.71
CA ALA A 93 -19.39 12.17 11.14
C ALA A 93 -20.07 12.15 9.75
N GLY A 94 -20.10 11.01 9.07
CA GLY A 94 -20.59 10.88 7.69
C GLY A 94 -21.39 9.61 7.42
N THR A 95 -21.71 9.38 6.14
CA THR A 95 -22.52 8.24 5.66
C THR A 95 -21.75 6.92 5.61
N ILE A 96 -20.42 6.95 5.56
CA ILE A 96 -19.57 5.76 5.48
C ILE A 96 -19.53 5.06 6.84
N GLN A 97 -19.77 3.75 6.83
CA GLN A 97 -19.75 2.87 8.00
C GLN A 97 -18.77 1.72 7.78
N PRO A 98 -18.15 1.17 8.85
CA PRO A 98 -17.25 0.03 8.70
C PRO A 98 -18.01 -1.22 8.26
N GLY A 99 -17.45 -1.94 7.27
CA GLY A 99 -17.94 -3.25 6.84
C GLY A 99 -17.22 -4.41 7.54
N ASN A 100 -17.74 -5.63 7.35
CA ASN A 100 -17.12 -6.84 7.89
C ASN A 100 -15.76 -7.11 7.22
N GLN A 101 -14.73 -7.41 8.02
CA GLN A 101 -13.39 -7.72 7.54
C GLN A 101 -13.18 -9.23 7.44
N SER A 102 -12.51 -9.69 6.38
CA SER A 102 -12.06 -11.08 6.26
C SER A 102 -10.81 -11.34 7.11
N PRO A 103 -10.45 -12.61 7.38
CA PRO A 103 -9.15 -12.95 7.95
C PRO A 103 -7.97 -12.42 7.11
N GLN A 104 -6.82 -12.23 7.76
CA GLN A 104 -5.60 -11.76 7.11
C GLN A 104 -5.05 -12.82 6.13
N LYS A 105 -4.57 -12.38 4.96
CA LYS A 105 -3.88 -13.24 3.99
C LYS A 105 -2.43 -13.47 4.42
N VAL A 106 -1.97 -14.72 4.40
CA VAL A 106 -0.61 -15.13 4.78
C VAL A 106 0.33 -15.01 3.58
N VAL A 107 1.59 -14.64 3.83
CA VAL A 107 2.66 -14.55 2.82
C VAL A 107 3.58 -15.77 2.98
N ASP A 108 3.37 -16.81 2.18
CA ASP A 108 4.06 -18.11 2.33
C ASP A 108 5.32 -18.27 1.47
N ILE A 109 5.70 -17.25 0.68
CA ILE A 109 6.82 -17.35 -0.26
C ILE A 109 8.14 -17.20 0.51
N PRO A 110 9.00 -18.24 0.58
CA PRO A 110 10.21 -18.22 1.40
C PRO A 110 11.29 -17.27 0.85
N SER A 111 11.20 -16.87 -0.42
CA SER A 111 12.15 -15.94 -1.05
C SER A 111 11.94 -14.48 -0.63
N ILE A 112 10.83 -14.14 0.02
CA ILE A 112 10.51 -12.76 0.39
C ILE A 112 11.11 -12.45 1.75
N MET A 113 11.94 -11.41 1.82
CA MET A 113 12.48 -10.91 3.08
C MET A 113 11.38 -10.19 3.88
N LEU A 114 11.07 -10.68 5.08
CA LEU A 114 10.05 -10.08 5.94
C LEU A 114 10.63 -8.93 6.78
N PRO A 115 9.87 -7.85 7.02
CA PRO A 115 10.26 -6.80 7.94
C PRO A 115 10.23 -7.26 9.40
N ASP A 116 10.86 -6.50 10.29
CA ASP A 116 10.98 -6.81 11.74
C ASP A 116 9.62 -6.86 12.47
N TYR A 117 8.62 -6.17 11.94
CA TYR A 117 7.26 -6.13 12.48
C TYR A 117 6.32 -7.21 11.90
N ALA A 118 6.79 -8.10 11.04
CA ALA A 118 5.89 -9.03 10.33
C ALA A 118 5.21 -10.06 11.25
N LEU A 119 5.91 -10.53 12.30
CA LEU A 119 5.39 -11.55 13.23
C LEU A 119 4.73 -10.93 14.46
N ASP A 120 5.36 -9.91 15.04
CA ASP A 120 4.93 -9.33 16.30
C ASP A 120 3.99 -8.12 16.12
N GLY A 121 3.90 -7.55 14.92
CA GLY A 121 3.13 -6.33 14.62
C GLY A 121 3.71 -5.05 15.21
N VAL A 122 4.73 -5.15 16.07
CA VAL A 122 5.38 -4.01 16.73
C VAL A 122 6.74 -3.74 16.10
N PRO A 123 7.00 -2.52 15.57
CA PRO A 123 8.31 -2.18 15.00
C PRO A 123 9.36 -2.11 16.10
N LYS A 124 10.40 -2.93 16.00
CA LYS A 124 11.49 -3.02 16.98
C LYS A 124 12.57 -2.00 16.68
N LYS A 125 12.84 -1.74 15.40
CA LYS A 125 13.79 -0.71 14.97
C LYS A 125 13.10 0.65 14.88
N LYS A 126 12.91 1.33 16.01
CA LYS A 126 12.60 2.77 15.98
C LYS A 126 13.89 3.51 15.64
N GLY A 127 13.87 4.34 14.60
CA GLY A 127 14.98 5.21 14.27
C GLY A 127 15.36 6.00 15.53
N LYS A 128 16.63 5.96 15.92
CA LYS A 128 17.14 6.67 17.12
C LYS A 128 17.10 8.19 16.96
N ASN A 129 16.63 8.66 15.81
CA ASN A 129 16.72 10.03 15.38
C ASN A 129 15.51 10.80 15.89
N LEU A 130 15.79 11.95 16.49
CA LEU A 130 14.79 12.94 16.84
C LEU A 130 14.07 13.39 15.55
N PRO A 131 12.81 13.86 15.62
CA PRO A 131 12.00 14.12 14.43
C PRO A 131 12.59 15.15 13.46
N TRP A 132 13.54 15.98 13.89
CA TRP A 132 14.24 16.97 13.06
C TRP A 132 15.54 16.45 12.43
N ILE A 133 16.01 15.26 12.78
CA ILE A 133 17.22 14.65 12.21
C ILE A 133 16.80 13.82 11.01
N ILE A 134 17.10 14.32 9.81
CA ILE A 134 16.81 13.65 8.54
C ILE A 134 18.02 12.80 8.16
N GLU A 135 17.82 11.50 8.01
CA GLU A 135 18.85 10.57 7.55
C GLU A 135 19.16 10.79 6.07
N VAL A 136 20.43 11.06 5.77
CA VAL A 136 20.94 11.19 4.41
C VAL A 136 21.32 9.80 3.91
N LYS A 137 20.72 9.40 2.78
CA LYS A 137 20.87 8.04 2.23
C LYS A 137 22.09 7.89 1.35
N THR A 138 22.66 6.69 1.36
CA THR A 138 23.75 6.30 0.47
C THR A 138 23.24 6.11 -0.97
N PRO A 139 24.10 6.21 -2.00
CA PRO A 139 23.65 6.03 -3.40
C PRO A 139 22.98 4.67 -3.64
N GLU A 140 23.49 3.59 -3.03
CA GLU A 140 22.91 2.24 -3.13
C GLU A 140 21.51 2.15 -2.52
N GLU A 141 21.27 2.81 -1.39
CA GLU A 141 19.95 2.86 -0.77
C GLU A 141 18.95 3.62 -1.65
N ILE A 142 19.40 4.69 -2.30
CA ILE A 142 18.56 5.46 -3.21
C ILE A 142 18.16 4.59 -4.42
N GLU A 143 19.08 3.78 -4.95
CA GLU A 143 18.74 2.84 -6.04
C GLU A 143 17.72 1.80 -5.59
N LYS A 144 17.89 1.21 -4.40
CA LYS A 144 16.92 0.29 -3.80
C LYS A 144 15.55 0.95 -3.62
N MET A 145 15.50 2.20 -3.16
CA MET A 145 14.26 2.97 -3.05
C MET A 145 13.58 3.19 -4.40
N ARG A 146 14.36 3.52 -5.45
CA ARG A 146 13.81 3.69 -6.80
C ARG A 146 13.24 2.37 -7.33
N ALA A 147 13.92 1.25 -7.09
CA ALA A 147 13.42 -0.06 -7.47
C ALA A 147 12.12 -0.41 -6.74
N ALA A 148 12.07 -0.25 -5.42
CA ALA A 148 10.86 -0.49 -4.62
C ALA A 148 9.69 0.41 -5.05
N GLY A 149 9.97 1.69 -5.36
CA GLY A 149 8.97 2.64 -5.84
C GLY A 149 8.37 2.26 -7.20
N ARG A 150 9.18 1.71 -8.13
CA ARG A 150 8.69 1.21 -9.43
C ARG A 150 7.72 0.04 -9.24
N VAL A 151 8.11 -0.96 -8.44
CA VAL A 151 7.25 -2.13 -8.15
C VAL A 151 5.95 -1.68 -7.46
N ALA A 152 6.02 -0.78 -6.49
CA ALA A 152 4.83 -0.24 -5.82
C ALA A 152 3.87 0.46 -6.80
N ARG A 153 4.41 1.13 -7.83
CA ARG A 153 3.59 1.77 -8.86
C ARG A 153 2.83 0.74 -9.70
N GLU A 154 3.50 -0.32 -10.12
CA GLU A 154 2.88 -1.41 -10.88
C GLU A 154 1.72 -2.06 -10.09
N VAL A 155 1.93 -2.31 -8.79
CA VAL A 155 0.89 -2.84 -7.90
C VAL A 155 -0.30 -1.87 -7.79
N LEU A 156 -0.04 -0.57 -7.66
CA LEU A 156 -1.10 0.44 -7.58
C LEU A 156 -1.87 0.55 -8.89
N ASP A 157 -1.21 0.45 -10.04
CA ASP A 157 -1.86 0.46 -11.34
C ASP A 157 -2.75 -0.79 -11.53
N CYS A 158 -2.30 -1.96 -11.06
CA CYS A 158 -3.13 -3.17 -11.01
C CYS A 158 -4.37 -2.97 -10.12
N ALA A 159 -4.21 -2.36 -8.93
CA ALA A 159 -5.33 -2.07 -8.05
C ALA A 159 -6.31 -1.07 -8.67
N GLY A 160 -5.80 -0.01 -9.33
CA GLY A 160 -6.61 0.99 -10.02
C GLY A 160 -7.46 0.40 -11.14
N ARG A 161 -6.92 -0.56 -11.90
CA ARG A 161 -7.66 -1.30 -12.95
C ARG A 161 -8.75 -2.21 -12.39
N ALA A 162 -8.64 -2.65 -11.14
CA ALA A 162 -9.60 -3.54 -10.52
C ALA A 162 -10.87 -2.81 -10.00
N VAL A 163 -10.83 -1.48 -9.88
CA VAL A 163 -11.95 -0.68 -9.37
C VAL A 163 -13.08 -0.61 -10.39
N ARG A 164 -14.27 -1.11 -10.01
CA ARG A 164 -15.51 -1.02 -10.76
C ARG A 164 -16.69 -0.98 -9.77
N PRO A 165 -17.84 -0.38 -10.12
CA PRO A 165 -19.02 -0.44 -9.25
C PRO A 165 -19.42 -1.89 -8.99
N GLY A 166 -19.69 -2.20 -7.72
CA GLY A 166 -20.03 -3.53 -7.22
C GLY A 166 -20.38 -3.47 -5.74
#